data_AF-A0A0A0EI78-F1
#
_entry.id   AF-A0A0A0EI78-F1
#
_cell.length_a   1.000
_cell.length_b   1.000
_cell.length_c   1.000
_cell.angle_alpha   90.00
_cell.angle_beta   90.00
_cell.angle_gamma   90.00
#
_symmetry.space_group_name_H-M   'P 1'
#
loop_
_entity.id
_entity.type
_entity.pdbx_description
1 polymer ?
#
loop_
_entity_poly.entity_id
_entity_poly.type
_entity_poly.pdbx_seq_one_letter_code
_entity_poly.pdbx_strand_id
1 'polypeptide(L)'
;MHMAGAFDWTRRDCLRGPVRAFRGLWGVDPLAGAELDYSGPVSALRLARRFGGYEAWCRHHFTRNGLMPRDVPAPGDLVFLEFRPPFGIVLGLAIDAQVAAAQGAEGVRFHCGDIVGVMTCRS
;
A
#
# COMPACT_ATOMS: atom_id res chain seq x y z
N MET A 1 3.89 -8.99 -14.97
CA MET A 1 3.66 -8.73 -13.53
C MET A 1 2.17 -8.91 -13.26
N HIS A 2 1.73 -10.05 -12.72
CA HIS A 2 0.28 -10.32 -12.54
C HIS A 2 -0.16 -9.94 -11.13
N MET A 3 -0.98 -8.88 -11.05
CA MET A 3 -1.82 -8.51 -9.90
C MET A 3 -3.24 -9.12 -10.08
N ALA A 4 -3.34 -10.39 -10.50
CA ALA A 4 -4.62 -11.03 -10.78
C ALA A 4 -5.09 -11.87 -9.58
N GLY A 5 -6.33 -11.64 -9.12
CA GLY A 5 -6.97 -12.39 -8.04
C GLY A 5 -8.01 -11.56 -7.29
N ALA A 6 -9.06 -12.22 -6.79
CA ALA A 6 -10.01 -11.60 -5.87
C ALA A 6 -9.33 -11.31 -4.52
N PHE A 7 -9.78 -10.27 -3.83
CA PHE A 7 -9.24 -9.90 -2.53
C PHE A 7 -9.55 -10.95 -1.45
N ASP A 8 -8.52 -11.43 -0.77
CA ASP A 8 -8.60 -12.36 0.34
C ASP A 8 -8.00 -11.75 1.62
N TRP A 9 -8.88 -11.51 2.60
CA TRP A 9 -8.51 -11.00 3.93
C TRP A 9 -7.63 -11.96 4.72
N THR A 10 -7.61 -13.25 4.39
CA THR A 10 -6.77 -14.26 5.03
C THR A 10 -5.36 -14.30 4.44
N ARG A 11 -5.15 -13.68 3.26
CA ARG A 11 -3.86 -13.68 2.53
C ARG A 11 -3.16 -12.33 2.49
N ARG A 12 -3.65 -11.34 3.24
CA ARG A 12 -3.05 -10.00 3.38
C ARG A 12 -3.11 -9.19 2.07
N ASP A 13 -4.21 -9.31 1.33
CA ASP A 13 -4.24 -8.93 -0.07
C ASP A 13 -4.25 -7.42 -0.37
N CYS A 14 -4.70 -6.54 0.55
CA CYS A 14 -4.68 -5.08 0.32
C CYS A 14 -3.27 -4.51 0.09
N LEU A 15 -2.26 -5.09 0.73
CA LEU A 15 -0.87 -4.67 0.60
C LEU A 15 -0.14 -5.42 -0.53
N ARG A 16 -0.57 -6.66 -0.79
CA ARG A 16 0.19 -7.64 -1.56
C ARG A 16 0.43 -7.22 -3.02
N GLY A 17 -0.59 -6.69 -3.69
CA GLY A 17 -0.48 -6.24 -5.09
C GLY A 17 0.56 -5.12 -5.24
N PRO A 18 0.35 -3.96 -4.61
CA PRO A 18 1.28 -2.83 -4.66
C PRO A 18 2.70 -3.18 -4.18
N VAL A 19 2.83 -3.90 -3.05
CA VAL A 19 4.15 -4.27 -2.48
C VAL A 19 4.91 -5.23 -3.40
N ARG A 20 4.22 -6.22 -4.00
CA ARG A 20 4.85 -7.13 -4.97
C ARG A 20 5.27 -6.39 -6.23
N ALA A 21 4.44 -5.47 -6.72
CA ALA A 21 4.77 -4.66 -7.89
C ALA A 21 5.98 -3.77 -7.62
N PHE A 22 5.98 -3.05 -6.50
CA PHE A 22 7.08 -2.21 -6.05
C PHE A 22 8.38 -3.03 -5.90
N ARG A 23 8.33 -4.19 -5.25
CA ARG A 23 9.48 -5.09 -5.14
C ARG A 23 9.99 -5.58 -6.49
N GLY A 24 9.10 -5.83 -7.44
CA GLY A 24 9.50 -6.20 -8.80
C GLY A 24 10.19 -5.07 -9.56
N LEU A 25 9.84 -3.81 -9.28
CA LEU A 25 10.45 -2.64 -9.92
C LEU A 25 11.80 -2.27 -9.28
N TRP A 26 11.87 -2.29 -7.95
CA TRP A 26 12.99 -1.70 -7.20
C TRP A 26 13.86 -2.72 -6.48
N GLY A 27 13.50 -3.99 -6.46
CA GLY A 27 14.22 -5.03 -5.72
C GLY A 27 14.10 -4.94 -4.19
N VAL A 28 13.40 -3.93 -3.67
CA VAL A 28 13.20 -3.69 -2.23
C VAL A 28 11.85 -4.26 -1.79
N ASP A 29 11.80 -4.93 -0.65
CA ASP A 29 10.55 -5.36 -0.03
C ASP A 29 10.13 -4.38 1.09
N PRO A 30 9.15 -3.48 0.85
CA PRO A 30 8.69 -2.50 1.82
C PRO A 30 8.22 -3.10 3.15
N LEU A 31 7.83 -4.38 3.15
CA LEU A 31 7.27 -5.08 4.31
C LEU A 31 8.21 -6.16 4.85
N ALA A 32 9.50 -6.14 4.48
CA ALA A 32 10.48 -7.05 5.06
C ALA A 32 10.48 -6.93 6.60
N GLY A 33 10.30 -8.07 7.27
CA GLY A 33 10.25 -8.14 8.74
C GLY A 33 9.01 -7.51 9.38
N ALA A 34 8.00 -7.10 8.60
CA ALA A 34 6.75 -6.58 9.15
C ALA A 34 5.90 -7.70 9.76
N GLU A 35 5.36 -7.45 10.96
CA GLU A 35 4.34 -8.31 11.56
C GLU A 35 3.02 -8.13 10.79
N LEU A 36 2.70 -9.12 9.96
CA LEU A 36 1.48 -9.17 9.15
C LEU A 36 0.47 -10.20 9.68
N ASP A 37 0.48 -10.45 10.98
CA ASP A 37 -0.40 -11.43 11.62
C ASP A 37 -1.75 -10.80 11.94
N TYR A 38 -2.55 -10.64 10.89
CA TYR A 38 -3.97 -10.36 10.98
C TYR A 38 -4.76 -11.34 10.09
N SER A 39 -5.95 -11.73 10.55
CA SER A 39 -6.90 -12.58 9.83
C SER A 39 -8.26 -11.91 9.83
N GLY A 40 -8.57 -11.21 8.73
CA GLY A 40 -9.81 -10.45 8.63
C GLY A 40 -9.67 -8.95 8.95
N PRO A 41 -10.72 -8.17 8.62
CA PRO A 41 -10.71 -6.71 8.72
C PRO A 41 -10.57 -6.21 10.17
N VAL A 42 -11.17 -6.90 11.16
CA VAL A 42 -11.12 -6.49 12.56
C VAL A 42 -9.69 -6.58 13.14
N SER A 43 -8.98 -7.68 12.89
CA SER A 43 -7.58 -7.81 13.32
C SER A 43 -6.66 -6.85 12.57
N ALA A 44 -6.93 -6.57 11.28
CA ALA A 44 -6.17 -5.58 10.51
C ALA A 44 -6.32 -4.17 11.13
N LEU A 45 -7.56 -3.79 11.50
CA LEU A 45 -7.83 -2.55 12.20
C LEU A 45 -7.13 -2.48 13.56
N ARG A 46 -7.13 -3.58 14.34
CA ARG A 46 -6.41 -3.61 15.63
C ARG A 46 -4.91 -3.44 15.46
N LEU A 47 -4.31 -4.11 14.47
CA LEU A 47 -2.89 -3.96 14.14
C LEU A 47 -2.58 -2.50 13.79
N ALA A 48 -3.35 -1.91 12.87
CA ALA A 48 -3.20 -0.51 12.47
C ALA A 48 -3.34 0.46 13.65
N ARG A 49 -4.32 0.25 14.54
CA ARG A 49 -4.56 1.11 15.71
C ARG A 49 -3.36 1.17 16.68
N ARG A 50 -2.56 0.10 16.78
CA ARG A 50 -1.33 0.11 17.62
C ARG A 50 -0.30 1.14 17.15
N PHE A 51 -0.38 1.55 15.89
CA PHE A 51 0.54 2.51 15.26
C PHE A 51 -0.13 3.87 15.03
N GLY A 52 -1.35 4.09 15.53
CA GLY A 52 -2.12 5.31 15.28
C GLY A 52 -2.89 5.32 13.95
N GLY A 53 -2.94 4.20 13.23
CA GLY A 53 -3.68 4.06 11.96
C GLY A 53 -2.92 3.25 10.90
N TYR A 54 -3.59 2.98 9.78
CA TYR A 54 -3.05 2.16 8.70
C TYR A 54 -1.89 2.85 7.96
N GLU A 55 -2.02 4.14 7.68
CA GLU A 55 -0.95 4.94 7.06
C GLU A 55 0.28 4.99 7.95
N ALA A 56 0.11 5.29 9.24
CA ALA A 56 1.20 5.34 10.20
C ALA A 56 1.91 3.96 10.35
N TRP A 57 1.14 2.86 10.36
CA TRP A 57 1.70 1.51 10.30
C TRP A 57 2.53 1.28 9.04
N CYS A 58 2.03 1.64 7.86
CA CYS A 58 2.76 1.50 6.60
C CYS A 58 4.04 2.33 6.60
N ARG A 59 3.94 3.63 6.96
CA ARG A 59 5.08 4.55 7.00
C ARG A 59 6.17 4.06 7.95
N HIS A 60 5.80 3.49 9.10
CA HIS A 60 6.75 2.90 10.05
C HIS A 60 7.59 1.81 9.39
N HIS A 61 6.95 0.83 8.75
CA HIS A 61 7.66 -0.29 8.10
C HIS A 61 8.42 0.14 6.85
N PHE A 62 7.82 0.99 6.01
CA PHE A 62 8.45 1.47 4.78
C PHE A 62 9.73 2.26 5.10
N THR A 63 9.67 3.17 6.06
CA THR A 63 10.85 3.95 6.50
C THR A 63 11.93 3.03 7.06
N ARG A 64 11.56 2.04 7.88
CA ARG A 64 12.50 1.04 8.41
C ARG A 64 13.17 0.23 7.29
N ASN A 65 12.47 0.01 6.18
CA ASN A 65 12.97 -0.68 4.99
C ASN A 65 13.58 0.29 3.94
N GLY A 66 13.93 1.51 4.36
CA GLY A 66 14.72 2.43 3.55
C GLY A 66 13.94 3.31 2.57
N LEU A 67 12.61 3.23 2.55
CA LEU A 67 11.78 4.13 1.75
C LEU A 67 11.73 5.52 2.40
N MET A 68 11.51 6.55 1.58
CA MET A 68 11.39 7.94 2.02
C MET A 68 10.11 8.58 1.47
N PRO A 69 9.55 9.59 2.16
CA PRO A 69 8.42 10.35 1.61
C PRO A 69 8.84 11.15 0.38
N ARG A 70 7.86 11.44 -0.49
CA ARG A 70 7.99 12.33 -1.64
C ARG A 70 6.75 13.23 -1.74
N ASP A 71 6.91 14.45 -2.25
CA ASP A 71 5.81 15.40 -2.39
C ASP A 71 4.92 15.11 -3.60
N VAL A 72 5.53 14.74 -4.73
CA VAL A 72 4.83 14.46 -5.99
C VAL A 72 5.05 13.00 -6.40
N PRO A 73 3.99 12.19 -6.62
CA PRO A 73 4.15 10.81 -7.05
C PRO A 73 4.87 10.69 -8.40
N ALA A 74 5.73 9.70 -8.54
CA ALA A 74 6.28 9.26 -9.81
C ALA A 74 5.90 7.80 -10.09
N PRO A 75 5.93 7.36 -11.37
CA PRO A 75 5.65 5.98 -11.72
C PRO A 75 6.47 4.99 -10.89
N GLY A 76 5.79 4.02 -10.27
CA GLY A 76 6.40 3.00 -9.43
C GLY A 76 6.56 3.37 -7.95
N ASP A 77 6.19 4.56 -7.52
CA ASP A 77 6.11 4.90 -6.10
C ASP A 77 4.95 4.17 -5.40
N LEU A 78 5.06 3.94 -4.09
CA LEU A 78 3.91 3.57 -3.28
C LEU A 78 3.13 4.82 -2.90
N VAL A 79 1.81 4.75 -2.97
CA VAL A 79 0.93 5.87 -2.64
C VAL A 79 -0.17 5.47 -1.68
N PHE A 80 -0.55 6.40 -0.82
CA PHE A 80 -1.72 6.30 0.04
C PHE A 80 -2.88 7.02 -0.65
N LEU A 81 -3.94 6.27 -0.93
CA LEU A 81 -5.16 6.77 -1.54
C LEU A 81 -6.20 6.94 -0.45
N GLU A 82 -6.80 8.14 -0.36
CA GLU A 82 -7.95 8.33 0.51
C GLU A 82 -9.18 7.70 -0.13
N PHE A 83 -9.83 6.78 0.58
CA PHE A 83 -11.07 6.16 0.16
C PHE A 83 -12.20 6.61 1.07
N ARG A 84 -13.35 6.91 0.47
CA ARG A 84 -14.55 7.24 1.25
C ARG A 84 -14.94 6.07 2.18
N PRO A 85 -15.61 6.36 3.31
CA PRO A 85 -16.01 5.35 4.29
C PRO A 85 -16.68 4.12 3.65
N PRO A 86 -16.49 2.90 4.22
CA PRO A 86 -15.96 2.63 5.55
C PRO A 86 -14.46 2.30 5.63
N PHE A 87 -13.73 2.31 4.51
CA PHE A 87 -12.41 1.67 4.43
C PHE A 87 -11.20 2.59 4.69
N GLY A 88 -11.37 3.92 4.64
CA GLY A 88 -10.29 4.86 4.93
C GLY A 88 -9.18 4.84 3.87
N ILE A 89 -7.91 4.79 4.29
CA ILE A 89 -6.76 4.85 3.38
C ILE A 89 -6.43 3.47 2.78
N VAL A 90 -6.11 3.43 1.49
CA VAL A 90 -5.67 2.23 0.75
C VAL A 90 -4.27 2.44 0.19
N LEU A 91 -3.47 1.37 0.12
CA LEU A 91 -2.17 1.40 -0.54
C LEU A 91 -2.32 1.15 -2.05
N GLY A 92 -1.65 1.97 -2.85
CA GLY A 92 -1.55 1.81 -4.29
C GLY A 92 -0.10 1.90 -4.79
N LEU A 93 0.07 1.63 -6.08
CA LEU A 93 1.29 1.90 -6.84
C LEU A 93 1.00 3.03 -7.83
N ALA A 94 1.78 4.11 -7.80
CA ALA A 94 1.65 5.20 -8.74
C ALA A 94 1.95 4.73 -10.17
N ILE A 95 1.05 5.07 -11.08
CA ILE A 95 1.24 4.93 -12.53
C ILE A 95 1.80 6.24 -13.09
N ASP A 96 1.30 7.37 -12.58
CA ASP A 96 1.82 8.72 -12.80
C ASP A 96 1.52 9.61 -11.58
N ALA A 97 1.62 10.93 -11.73
CA ALA A 97 1.41 11.90 -10.66
C ALA A 97 -0.05 11.97 -10.14
N GLN A 98 -1.03 11.46 -10.89
CA GLN A 98 -2.46 11.55 -10.59
C GLN A 98 -3.15 10.18 -10.55
N VAL A 99 -2.58 9.17 -11.19
CA VAL A 99 -3.16 7.83 -11.33
C VAL A 99 -2.39 6.82 -10.52
N ALA A 100 -3.11 5.99 -9.77
CA ALA A 100 -2.56 4.88 -9.03
C ALA A 100 -3.35 3.59 -9.23
N ALA A 101 -2.65 2.45 -9.22
CA ALA A 101 -3.26 1.13 -9.22
C ALA A 101 -3.31 0.57 -7.80
N ALA A 102 -4.50 0.14 -7.35
CA ALA A 102 -4.70 -0.46 -6.04
C ALA A 102 -5.41 -1.81 -6.15
N GLN A 103 -5.18 -2.70 -5.18
CA GLN A 103 -5.86 -3.99 -5.12
C GLN A 103 -7.25 -3.82 -4.48
N GLY A 104 -8.29 -4.15 -5.23
CA GLY A 104 -9.67 -4.21 -4.76
C GLY A 104 -10.23 -5.64 -4.74
N ALA A 105 -11.50 -5.76 -4.31
CA ALA A 105 -12.23 -7.01 -4.19
C ALA A 105 -12.24 -7.85 -5.48
N GLU A 106 -12.38 -7.19 -6.62
CA GLU A 106 -12.52 -7.80 -7.95
C GLU A 106 -11.20 -7.84 -8.74
N GLY A 107 -10.09 -7.45 -8.11
CA GLY A 107 -8.79 -7.30 -8.78
C GLY A 107 -8.26 -5.86 -8.71
N VAL A 108 -7.36 -5.52 -9.63
CA VAL A 108 -6.75 -4.18 -9.69
C VAL A 108 -7.76 -3.15 -10.18
N ARG A 109 -7.79 -2.01 -9.50
CA ARG A 109 -8.52 -0.82 -9.94
C ARG A 109 -7.56 0.35 -10.07
N PHE A 110 -7.82 1.19 -11.06
CA PHE A 110 -7.12 2.46 -11.25
C PHE A 110 -7.93 3.57 -10.58
N HIS A 111 -7.22 4.43 -9.85
CA HIS A 111 -7.78 5.53 -9.09
C HIS A 111 -7.13 6.82 -9.53
N CYS A 112 -7.96 7.82 -9.85
CA CYS A 112 -7.52 9.15 -10.20
C CYS A 112 -7.72 10.07 -8.99
N GLY A 113 -6.67 10.82 -8.62
CA GLY A 113 -6.74 12.00 -7.77
C GLY A 113 -7.43 11.80 -6.43
N ASP A 114 -6.67 11.30 -5.45
CA ASP A 114 -6.89 11.41 -3.99
C ASP A 114 -5.66 10.83 -3.27
N ILE A 115 -4.45 11.18 -3.76
CA ILE A 115 -3.19 10.71 -3.19
C ILE A 115 -2.84 11.60 -2.00
N VAL A 116 -2.91 11.04 -0.80
CA VAL A 116 -2.66 11.75 0.47
C VAL A 116 -1.26 11.49 1.04
N GLY A 117 -0.49 10.64 0.38
CA GLY A 117 0.92 10.45 0.70
C GLY A 117 1.64 9.54 -0.29
N VAL A 118 2.96 9.69 -0.35
CA VAL A 118 3.83 8.95 -1.28
C VAL A 118 5.05 8.44 -0.52
N MET A 119 5.50 7.24 -0.87
CA MET A 119 6.71 6.59 -0.37
C MET A 119 7.49 5.99 -1.53
N THR A 120 8.78 6.29 -1.62
CA THR A 120 9.65 5.90 -2.74
C THR A 120 10.97 5.31 -2.24
N CYS A 121 11.69 4.59 -3.11
CA CYS A 121 13.05 4.15 -2.84
C CYS A 121 14.01 5.35 -2.86
N ARG A 122 15.11 5.25 -2.10
CA ARG A 122 16.23 6.18 -2.29
C ARG A 122 16.82 5.92 -3.68
N SER A 123 16.77 6.94 -4.54
CA SER A 123 17.51 6.96 -5.81
C SER A 123 19.01 6.96 -5.58
#